data_AF-A0A538DCK4-F1
#
_entry.id   AF-A0A538DCK4-F1
#
_cell.length_a   1.000
_cell.length_b   1.000
_cell.length_c   1.000
_cell.angle_alpha   90.00
_cell.angle_beta   90.00
_cell.angle_gamma   90.00
#
_symmetry.space_group_name_H-M   'P 1'
#
loop_
_entity.id
_entity.type
_entity.pdbx_description
1 polymer ?
#
loop_
_entity_poly.entity_id
_entity_poly.type
_entity_poly.pdbx_seq_one_letter_code
_entity_poly.pdbx_strand_id
1 'polypeptide(L)'
;MTLPTEFDERKIGLAVLEALDPDEDLTPHELDHRARRLGRLLEHGYDLEHAMEIARADHVDLELATALVAVHGCSPRLAVRILL
;
A
#
# COMPACT_ATOMS: atom_id res chain seq x y z
N MET A 1 -8.12 18.73 29.73
CA MET A 1 -8.78 17.66 28.95
C MET A 1 -7.72 17.03 28.07
N THR A 2 -7.18 15.89 28.50
CA THR A 2 -6.22 15.08 27.75
C THR A 2 -7.01 14.21 26.78
N LEU A 3 -6.76 14.33 25.47
CA LEU A 3 -7.33 13.44 24.47
C LEU A 3 -6.81 12.02 24.71
N PRO A 4 -7.67 11.00 24.82
CA PRO A 4 -7.22 9.61 24.77
C PRO A 4 -7.03 9.27 23.29
N THR A 5 -5.91 9.69 22.71
CA THR A 5 -5.44 9.17 21.42
C THR A 5 -4.42 8.09 21.69
N GLU A 6 -4.86 7.01 22.36
CA GLU A 6 -4.24 5.72 22.09
C GLU A 6 -4.68 5.35 20.67
N PHE A 7 -3.85 5.71 19.69
CA PHE A 7 -3.97 5.18 18.35
C PHE A 7 -3.82 3.66 18.49
N ASP A 8 -4.92 2.95 18.30
CA ASP A 8 -4.95 1.49 18.38
C ASP A 8 -4.29 0.94 17.10
N GLU A 9 -2.95 0.85 17.14
CA GLU A 9 -2.12 0.35 16.05
C GLU A 9 -2.63 -1.00 15.51
N ARG A 10 -3.23 -1.82 16.38
CA ARG A 10 -3.85 -3.08 16.01
C ARG A 10 -5.08 -2.89 15.12
N LYS A 11 -5.96 -1.92 15.41
CA LYS A 11 -7.12 -1.62 14.56
C LYS A 11 -6.69 -1.07 13.20
N ILE A 12 -5.64 -0.27 13.16
CA ILE A 12 -5.08 0.25 11.91
C ILE A 12 -4.48 -0.89 11.10
N GLY A 13 -3.66 -1.74 11.73
CA GLY A 13 -3.08 -2.91 11.09
C GLY A 13 -4.16 -3.84 10.53
N LEU A 14 -5.23 -4.09 11.27
CA LEU A 14 -6.36 -4.89 10.80
C LEU A 14 -7.05 -4.25 9.59
N ALA A 15 -7.37 -2.95 9.66
CA ALA A 15 -8.02 -2.25 8.54
C ALA A 15 -7.16 -2.23 7.27
N VAL A 16 -5.83 -2.16 7.41
CA VAL A 16 -4.90 -2.28 6.28
C VAL A 16 -4.91 -3.69 5.70
N LEU A 17 -4.91 -4.73 6.53
CA LEU A 17 -4.99 -6.12 6.06
C LEU A 17 -6.32 -6.40 5.35
N GLU A 18 -7.44 -5.96 5.92
CA GLU A 18 -8.77 -6.04 5.29
C GLU A 18 -8.80 -5.28 3.95
N ALA A 19 -8.13 -4.14 3.83
CA ALA A 19 -8.07 -3.41 2.57
C ALA A 19 -7.18 -4.08 1.51
N LEU A 20 -6.14 -4.81 1.93
CA LEU A 20 -5.25 -5.58 1.04
C LEU A 20 -5.90 -6.88 0.52
N ASP A 21 -6.82 -7.45 1.30
CA ASP A 21 -7.61 -8.62 0.96
C ASP A 21 -9.09 -8.44 1.34
N PRO A 22 -9.85 -7.67 0.54
CA PRO A 22 -11.25 -7.38 0.85
C PRO A 22 -12.18 -8.59 0.70
N ASP A 23 -11.74 -9.60 -0.05
CA ASP A 23 -12.52 -10.82 -0.31
C ASP A 23 -12.17 -11.96 0.67
N GLU A 24 -11.14 -11.76 1.52
CA GLU A 24 -10.61 -12.76 2.48
C GLU A 24 -10.18 -14.09 1.84
N ASP A 25 -9.83 -14.05 0.55
CA ASP A 25 -9.52 -15.23 -0.26
C ASP A 25 -8.01 -15.50 -0.39
N LEU A 26 -7.16 -14.58 0.07
CA LEU A 26 -5.72 -14.73 -0.04
C LEU A 26 -5.18 -15.74 0.98
N THR A 27 -4.21 -16.52 0.53
CA THR A 27 -3.37 -17.29 1.45
C THR A 27 -2.54 -16.32 2.32
N PRO A 28 -2.12 -16.74 3.53
CA PRO A 28 -1.25 -15.92 4.37
C PRO A 28 0.04 -15.46 3.67
N HIS A 29 0.56 -16.25 2.72
CA HIS A 29 1.73 -15.90 1.94
C HIS A 29 1.45 -14.77 0.93
N GLU A 30 0.30 -14.79 0.26
CA GLU A 30 -0.11 -13.73 -0.66
C GLU A 30 -0.42 -12.43 0.08
N LEU A 31 -1.07 -12.52 1.24
CA LEU A 31 -1.31 -11.37 2.11
C LEU A 31 0.01 -10.76 2.61
N ASP A 32 0.97 -11.58 3.07
CA ASP A 32 2.31 -11.11 3.45
C ASP A 32 3.05 -10.49 2.25
N HIS A 33 2.90 -11.06 1.05
CA HIS A 33 3.46 -10.49 -0.17
C HIS A 33 2.92 -9.08 -0.44
N ARG A 34 1.59 -8.90 -0.40
CA ARG A 34 0.94 -7.59 -0.59
C ARG A 34 1.29 -6.60 0.51
N ALA A 35 1.36 -7.04 1.76
CA ALA A 35 1.77 -6.20 2.89
C ALA A 35 3.21 -5.68 2.72
N ARG A 36 4.13 -6.55 2.26
CA ARG A 36 5.51 -6.13 1.94
C ARG A 36 5.57 -5.15 0.78
N ARG A 37 4.77 -5.36 -0.28
CA ARG A 37 4.65 -4.42 -1.40
C ARG A 37 4.15 -3.05 -0.91
N LEU A 38 3.11 -3.03 -0.08
CA LEU A 38 2.55 -1.83 0.52
C LEU A 38 3.61 -1.05 1.32
N GLY A 39 4.34 -1.72 2.21
CA GLY A 39 5.39 -1.10 3.01
C GLY A 39 6.44 -0.38 2.15
N ARG A 40 6.92 -1.04 1.09
CA ARG A 40 7.87 -0.43 0.15
C ARG A 40 7.31 0.80 -0.57
N LEU A 41 6.05 0.77 -1.00
CA LEU A 41 5.44 1.91 -1.69
C LEU A 41 5.31 3.13 -0.77
N LEU A 42 4.92 2.91 0.49
CA LEU A 42 4.83 3.96 1.51
C LEU A 42 6.20 4.60 1.78
N GLU A 43 7.26 3.79 1.89
CA GLU A 43 8.64 4.29 2.05
C GLU A 43 9.09 5.18 0.88
N HIS A 44 8.51 4.99 -0.31
CA HIS A 44 8.90 5.70 -1.54
C HIS A 44 7.91 6.78 -1.97
N GLY A 45 7.07 7.25 -1.03
CA GLY A 45 6.29 8.47 -1.21
C GLY A 45 4.91 8.28 -1.82
N TYR A 46 4.43 7.03 -1.95
CA TYR A 46 3.01 6.80 -2.16
C TYR A 46 2.23 7.10 -0.88
N ASP A 47 1.06 7.70 -1.03
CA ASP A 47 0.07 7.71 0.03
C ASP A 47 -0.59 6.32 0.17
N LEU A 48 -1.29 6.11 1.28
CA LEU A 48 -1.86 4.81 1.63
C LEU A 48 -2.82 4.27 0.58
N GLU A 49 -3.70 5.11 0.04
CA GLU A 49 -4.71 4.71 -0.95
C GLU A 49 -4.05 4.20 -2.24
N HIS A 50 -3.18 5.01 -2.84
CA HIS A 50 -2.48 4.62 -4.07
C HIS A 50 -1.52 3.45 -3.84
N ALA A 51 -0.88 3.38 -2.68
CA ALA A 51 0.00 2.26 -2.32
C ALA A 51 -0.79 0.95 -2.20
N MET A 52 -2.00 0.96 -1.63
CA MET A 52 -2.87 -0.23 -1.54
C MET A 52 -3.35 -0.69 -2.92
N GLU A 53 -3.67 0.22 -3.83
CA GLU A 53 -4.03 -0.13 -5.21
C GLU A 53 -2.91 -0.88 -5.93
N ILE A 54 -1.68 -0.36 -5.88
CA ILE A 54 -0.52 -1.02 -6.52
C ILE A 54 -0.11 -2.29 -5.77
N ALA A 55 -0.21 -2.30 -4.44
CA ALA A 55 0.13 -3.47 -3.63
C ALA A 55 -0.75 -4.69 -3.99
N ARG A 56 -2.05 -4.47 -4.25
CA ARG A 56 -3.00 -5.50 -4.71
C ARG A 56 -2.78 -5.95 -6.15
N ALA A 57 -2.18 -5.09 -6.98
CA ALA A 57 -1.90 -5.38 -8.37
C ALA A 57 -0.59 -6.17 -8.52
N ASP A 58 -0.66 -7.49 -8.31
CA ASP A 58 0.52 -8.38 -8.32
C ASP A 58 1.30 -8.38 -9.66
N HIS A 59 0.66 -7.96 -10.75
CA HIS A 59 1.29 -7.82 -12.07
C HIS A 59 2.17 -6.56 -12.22
N VAL A 60 2.04 -5.59 -11.31
CA VAL A 60 2.83 -4.35 -11.37
C VAL A 60 4.23 -4.59 -10.83
N ASP A 61 5.23 -4.25 -11.64
CA ASP A 61 6.63 -4.20 -11.24
C ASP A 61 6.83 -3.09 -10.20
N LEU A 62 7.29 -3.51 -9.01
CA LEU A 62 7.44 -2.63 -7.86
C LEU A 62 8.61 -1.65 -8.00
N GLU A 63 9.67 -2.04 -8.70
CA GLU A 63 10.82 -1.18 -8.96
C GLU A 63 10.43 -0.07 -9.95
N LEU A 64 9.63 -0.41 -10.97
CA LEU A 64 9.06 0.58 -11.88
C LEU A 64 8.13 1.55 -11.15
N ALA A 65 7.22 1.03 -10.31
CA ALA A 65 6.31 1.86 -9.53
C ALA A 65 7.07 2.83 -8.62
N THR A 66 8.12 2.34 -7.98
CA THR A 66 8.99 3.14 -7.12
C THR A 66 9.74 4.22 -7.92
N ALA A 67 10.31 3.86 -9.08
CA ALA A 67 11.06 4.79 -9.92
C ALA A 67 10.20 5.95 -10.44
N LEU A 68 8.93 5.70 -10.78
CA LEU A 68 8.03 6.76 -11.25
C LEU A 68 7.90 7.91 -10.23
N VAL A 69 7.75 7.59 -8.94
CA VAL A 69 7.62 8.60 -7.89
C VAL A 69 8.98 9.12 -7.45
N ALA A 70 9.91 8.23 -7.07
CA ALA A 70 11.16 8.61 -6.44
C ALA A 70 12.18 9.23 -7.41
N VAL A 71 12.24 8.76 -8.67
CA VAL A 71 13.23 9.20 -9.67
C VAL A 71 12.61 10.18 -10.65
N HIS A 72 11.41 9.89 -11.14
CA HIS A 72 10.75 10.70 -12.17
C HIS A 72 9.81 11.78 -11.62
N GLY A 73 9.62 11.84 -10.29
CA GLY A 73 8.83 12.88 -9.63
C GLY A 73 7.35 12.85 -10.00
N CYS A 74 6.84 11.72 -10.49
CA CYS A 74 5.41 11.57 -10.72
C CYS A 74 4.67 11.66 -9.40
N SER A 75 3.53 12.36 -9.39
CA SER A 75 2.60 12.25 -8.27
C SER A 75 2.13 10.77 -8.15
N PRO A 76 1.94 10.22 -6.94
CA PRO A 76 1.44 8.86 -6.74
C PRO A 76 0.19 8.54 -7.58
N ARG A 77 -0.77 9.48 -7.62
CA ARG A 77 -1.98 9.38 -8.46
C ARG A 77 -1.69 9.19 -9.95
N LEU A 78 -0.69 9.91 -10.49
CA LEU A 78 -0.30 9.78 -11.89
C LEU A 78 0.40 8.44 -12.14
N ALA A 79 1.26 8.01 -11.22
CA ALA A 79 1.94 6.73 -11.33
C ALA A 79 0.93 5.56 -11.34
N VAL A 80 -0.07 5.59 -10.46
CA VAL A 80 -1.19 4.62 -10.48
C VAL A 80 -1.87 4.58 -11.84
N ARG A 81 -2.26 5.73 -12.40
CA ARG A 81 -2.92 5.80 -13.72
C ARG A 81 -2.08 5.31 -14.90
N ILE A 82 -0.75 5.23 -14.73
CA ILE A 82 0.16 4.70 -15.75
C ILE A 82 0.25 3.17 -15.63
N LEU A 83 0.15 2.64 -14.41
CA LEU A 83 0.42 1.24 -14.09
C LEU A 83 -0.82 0.36 -14.05
N LEU A 84 -2.00 0.92 -13.74
CA LEU A 84 -3.29 0.26 -13.61
C LEU A 84 -4.30 0.80 -14.62
#